data_AF-A0A3D0XE86-F1
#
_entry.id   AF-A0A3D0XE86-F1
#
_cell.length_a   1.000
_cell.length_b   1.000
_cell.length_c   1.000
_cell.angle_alpha   90.00
_cell.angle_beta   90.00
_cell.angle_gamma   90.00
#
_symmetry.space_group_name_H-M   'P 1'
#
loop_
_entity.id
_entity.type
_entity.pdbx_description
1 polymer ?
#
loop_
_entity_poly.entity_id
_entity_poly.type
_entity_poly.pdbx_seq_one_letter_code
_entity_poly.pdbx_strand_id
1 'polypeptide(L)'
;MLEILKNKNPNIKFYSVGDDEFKTYGRILDNIDTSGFIKAGQELDMSEGVSYRPSMKEFECLGEANTIRNELFGTLPTEIGCCWGHNTFLNATEWHTSSEVNIAVTPIVLLLGHVWDVIDDKIDSSKFTAFHVPQGVAIECFSTTLHYCPCQVSDDGFICIVALPEGTNTAIETEIKENKITAKNKWQLCHYENKAAVARGIKPGITGVNHQIKY
;
A
#
# COMPACT_ATOMS: atom_id res chain seq x y z
N MET A 1 4.69 -11.12 -16.97
CA MET A 1 3.61 -10.48 -16.18
C MET A 1 3.44 -9.01 -16.55
N LEU A 2 4.45 -8.15 -16.34
CA LEU A 2 4.37 -6.70 -16.60
C LEU A 2 3.75 -6.32 -17.96
N GLU A 3 4.26 -6.87 -19.07
CA GLU A 3 3.73 -6.55 -20.41
C GLU A 3 2.27 -6.97 -20.61
N ILE A 4 1.83 -8.06 -19.97
CA ILE A 4 0.42 -8.48 -19.99
C ILE A 4 -0.43 -7.44 -19.26
N LEU A 5 0.01 -7.03 -18.07
CA LEU A 5 -0.68 -6.00 -17.28
C LEU A 5 -0.74 -4.66 -18.04
N LYS A 6 0.37 -4.22 -18.64
CA LYS A 6 0.40 -3.01 -19.47
C LYS A 6 -0.62 -3.08 -20.61
N ASN A 7 -0.63 -4.18 -21.37
CA ASN A 7 -1.54 -4.38 -22.50
C ASN A 7 -3.01 -4.42 -22.09
N LYS A 8 -3.32 -4.98 -20.91
CA LYS A 8 -4.69 -5.04 -20.37
C LYS A 8 -5.17 -3.69 -19.80
N ASN A 9 -4.26 -2.78 -19.48
CA ASN A 9 -4.54 -1.50 -18.83
C ASN A 9 -4.04 -0.29 -19.64
N PRO A 10 -4.45 -0.11 -20.91
CA PRO A 10 -3.90 0.93 -21.79
C PRO A 10 -4.25 2.37 -21.36
N ASN A 11 -5.21 2.54 -20.44
CA ASN A 11 -5.73 3.85 -20.03
C ASN A 11 -5.08 4.39 -18.74
N ILE A 12 -4.04 3.73 -18.23
CA ILE A 12 -3.26 4.21 -17.08
C ILE A 12 -1.77 4.02 -17.39
N LYS A 13 -0.95 4.97 -16.93
CA LYS A 13 0.50 4.81 -16.98
C LYS A 13 0.90 3.62 -16.12
N PHE A 14 1.73 2.74 -16.66
CA PHE A 14 2.00 1.45 -16.04
C PHE A 14 3.48 1.08 -16.19
N TYR A 15 4.15 0.91 -15.05
CA TYR A 15 5.59 0.69 -14.95
C TYR A 15 5.92 -0.47 -13.99
N SER A 16 7.18 -0.88 -13.98
CA SER A 16 7.78 -1.66 -12.90
C SER A 16 8.28 -0.73 -11.80
N VAL A 17 8.35 -1.21 -10.56
CA VAL A 17 9.09 -0.50 -9.50
C VAL A 17 10.60 -0.38 -9.77
N GLY A 18 11.12 -1.14 -10.74
CA GLY A 18 12.50 -1.00 -11.22
C GLY A 18 12.71 0.07 -12.29
N ASP A 19 11.63 0.67 -12.80
CA ASP A 19 11.71 1.74 -13.81
C ASP A 19 12.01 3.10 -13.14
N ASP A 20 12.63 4.01 -13.88
CA ASP A 20 13.04 5.34 -13.36
C ASP A 20 11.87 6.17 -12.84
N GLU A 21 10.68 5.97 -13.40
CA GLU A 21 9.44 6.61 -13.00
C GLU A 21 9.05 6.32 -11.54
N PHE A 22 9.53 5.22 -10.95
CA PHE A 22 9.24 4.90 -9.55
C PHE A 22 10.01 5.77 -8.55
N LYS A 23 11.13 6.39 -8.96
CA LYS A 23 12.06 7.10 -8.04
C LYS A 23 11.44 8.25 -7.26
N THR A 24 10.35 8.85 -7.75
CA THR A 24 9.65 9.90 -7.02
C THR A 24 8.73 9.35 -5.93
N TYR A 25 8.31 8.08 -6.06
CA TYR A 25 7.36 7.42 -5.17
C TYR A 25 8.05 6.59 -4.08
N GLY A 26 9.26 6.11 -4.37
CA GLY A 26 9.91 5.17 -3.49
C GLY A 26 11.25 4.70 -3.99
N ARG A 27 11.73 3.62 -3.38
CA ARG A 27 12.93 2.87 -3.81
C ARG A 27 12.78 1.38 -3.53
N ILE A 28 13.51 0.57 -4.28
CA ILE A 28 13.68 -0.85 -3.97
C ILE A 28 14.66 -0.99 -2.80
N LEU A 29 14.40 -1.96 -1.92
CA LEU A 29 15.19 -2.25 -0.73
C LEU A 29 15.99 -3.55 -0.93
N ASP A 30 17.14 -3.45 -1.58
CA ASP A 30 17.99 -4.60 -1.92
C ASP A 30 18.75 -5.20 -0.72
N ASN A 31 18.72 -4.53 0.44
CA ASN A 31 19.43 -4.93 1.66
C ASN A 31 18.58 -5.80 2.61
N ILE A 32 17.37 -6.20 2.20
CA ILE A 32 16.48 -7.06 2.99
C ILE A 32 16.43 -8.45 2.34
N ASP A 33 16.76 -9.48 3.11
CA ASP A 33 16.37 -10.85 2.75
C ASP A 33 14.88 -11.01 3.02
N THR A 34 14.09 -11.22 1.96
CA THR A 34 12.64 -11.33 2.05
C THR A 34 12.16 -12.78 2.19
N SER A 35 13.05 -13.77 2.17
CA SER A 35 12.69 -15.18 2.09
C SER A 35 11.84 -15.65 3.27
N GLY A 36 12.21 -15.25 4.51
CA GLY A 36 11.45 -15.54 5.72
C GLY A 36 10.03 -14.94 5.70
N PHE A 37 9.91 -13.67 5.26
CA PHE A 37 8.62 -12.98 5.12
C PHE A 37 7.72 -13.65 4.08
N ILE A 38 8.26 -14.04 2.92
CA ILE A 38 7.50 -14.73 1.87
C ILE A 38 6.97 -16.06 2.41
N LYS A 39 7.83 -16.86 3.06
CA LYS A 39 7.43 -18.15 3.60
C LYS A 39 6.31 -18.02 4.63
N ALA A 40 6.46 -17.12 5.60
CA ALA A 40 5.44 -16.89 6.62
C ALA A 40 4.14 -16.32 6.02
N GLY A 41 4.23 -15.42 5.03
CA GLY A 41 3.06 -14.85 4.37
C GLY A 41 2.28 -15.87 3.54
N GLN A 42 2.96 -16.86 2.95
CA GLN A 42 2.33 -17.96 2.20
C GLN A 42 1.56 -18.94 3.09
N GLU A 43 1.79 -18.94 4.40
CA GLU A 43 1.05 -19.75 5.36
C GLU A 43 -0.31 -19.13 5.76
N LEU A 44 -0.60 -17.89 5.32
CA LEU A 44 -1.86 -17.22 5.62
C LEU A 44 -3.01 -17.74 4.76
N ASP A 45 -4.15 -17.98 5.39
CA ASP A 45 -5.42 -18.19 4.68
C ASP A 45 -5.84 -16.90 3.95
N MET A 46 -6.13 -17.03 2.65
CA MET A 46 -6.63 -15.91 1.85
C MET A 46 -7.98 -15.43 2.39
N SER A 47 -8.12 -14.11 2.59
CA SER A 47 -9.35 -13.53 3.09
C SER A 47 -10.36 -13.25 1.97
N GLU A 48 -11.66 -13.40 2.26
CA GLU A 48 -12.74 -13.16 1.28
C GLU A 48 -12.74 -11.73 0.70
N GLY A 49 -12.33 -10.75 1.50
CA GLY A 49 -12.12 -9.36 1.08
C GLY A 49 -10.76 -8.85 1.56
N VAL A 50 -10.55 -7.54 1.57
CA VAL A 50 -9.31 -6.96 2.09
C VAL A 50 -9.24 -7.08 3.61
N SER A 51 -8.18 -7.69 4.12
CA SER A 51 -7.80 -7.77 5.53
C SER A 51 -6.53 -6.99 5.79
N TYR A 52 -6.42 -6.41 6.99
CA TYR A 52 -5.21 -5.74 7.45
C TYR A 52 -4.96 -6.09 8.92
N ARG A 53 -3.72 -6.43 9.25
CA ARG A 53 -3.22 -6.54 10.62
C ARG A 53 -1.92 -5.75 10.72
N PRO A 54 -1.81 -4.75 11.62
CA PRO A 54 -0.62 -3.89 11.73
C PRO A 54 0.60 -4.61 12.29
N SER A 55 0.38 -5.57 13.20
CA SER A 55 1.43 -6.30 13.90
C SER A 55 1.11 -7.79 13.91
N MET A 56 2.07 -8.60 13.47
CA MET A 56 1.99 -10.05 13.44
C MET A 56 3.32 -10.66 13.90
N LYS A 57 3.24 -11.48 14.94
CA LYS A 57 4.42 -12.05 15.61
C LYS A 57 5.27 -12.90 14.65
N GLU A 58 4.62 -13.57 13.71
CA GLU A 58 5.22 -14.42 12.68
C GLU A 58 6.18 -13.63 11.77
N PHE A 59 5.97 -12.32 11.62
CA PHE A 59 6.86 -11.44 10.87
C PHE A 59 7.84 -10.71 11.78
N GLU A 60 7.40 -10.20 12.92
CA GLU A 60 8.24 -9.39 13.82
C GLU A 60 9.35 -10.17 14.53
N CYS A 61 9.17 -11.49 14.71
CA CYS A 61 10.17 -12.37 15.30
C CYS A 61 11.23 -12.88 14.29
N LEU A 62 11.08 -12.56 13.00
CA LEU A 62 12.08 -12.91 11.98
C LEU A 62 13.38 -12.13 12.22
N GLY A 63 14.52 -12.73 11.89
CA GLY A 63 15.83 -12.06 12.05
C GLY A 63 15.94 -10.83 11.16
N GLU A 64 15.35 -10.92 9.98
CA GLU A 64 15.30 -9.93 8.90
C GLU A 64 14.46 -8.70 9.29
N ALA A 65 13.52 -8.84 10.24
CA ALA A 65 12.77 -7.72 10.82
C ALA A 65 13.68 -6.70 11.51
N ASN A 66 14.85 -7.12 12.01
CA ASN A 66 15.82 -6.21 12.62
C ASN A 66 16.42 -5.25 11.60
N THR A 67 16.59 -5.64 10.33
CA THR A 67 17.07 -4.74 9.28
C THR A 67 16.06 -3.61 9.05
N ILE A 68 14.77 -3.94 8.97
CA ILE A 68 13.70 -2.95 8.80
C ILE A 68 13.71 -1.97 9.99
N ARG A 69 13.74 -2.49 11.22
CA ARG A 69 13.71 -1.66 12.43
C ARG A 69 14.96 -0.77 12.58
N ASN A 70 16.15 -1.36 12.45
CA ASN A 70 17.39 -0.68 12.80
C ASN A 70 17.91 0.19 11.66
N GLU A 71 17.88 -0.31 10.44
CA GLU A 71 18.51 0.34 9.29
C GLU A 71 17.54 1.23 8.51
N LEU A 72 16.25 0.86 8.43
CA LEU A 72 15.26 1.65 7.67
C LEU A 72 14.49 2.63 8.54
N PHE A 73 14.04 2.20 9.72
CA PHE A 73 13.35 3.08 10.67
C PHE A 73 14.27 3.68 11.72
N GLY A 74 15.59 3.52 11.57
CA GLY A 74 16.58 4.20 12.41
C GLY A 74 16.40 3.88 13.90
N THR A 75 16.14 2.62 14.22
CA THR A 75 15.92 2.07 15.58
C THR A 75 14.61 2.47 16.26
N LEU A 76 13.71 3.18 15.56
CA LEU A 76 12.38 3.45 16.09
C LEU A 76 11.60 2.14 16.29
N PRO A 77 10.74 2.08 17.32
CA PRO A 77 9.79 0.97 17.45
C PRO A 77 8.99 0.80 16.16
N THR A 78 8.90 -0.44 15.67
CA THR A 78 8.39 -0.77 14.33
C THR A 78 7.41 -1.93 14.47
N GLU A 79 6.23 -1.80 13.88
CA GLU A 79 5.27 -2.89 13.68
C GLU A 79 5.47 -3.52 12.31
N ILE A 80 5.32 -4.85 12.23
CA ILE A 80 5.35 -5.57 10.95
C ILE A 80 4.13 -6.49 10.89
N GLY A 81 3.30 -6.24 9.88
CA GLY A 81 2.03 -6.91 9.68
C GLY A 81 1.78 -7.24 8.23
N CYS A 82 0.50 -7.36 7.86
CA CYS A 82 0.12 -7.74 6.50
C CYS A 82 -1.18 -7.08 6.07
N CYS A 83 -1.24 -6.71 4.79
CA CYS A 83 -2.43 -6.41 4.03
C CYS A 83 -2.61 -7.52 2.99
N TRP A 84 -3.76 -8.20 2.97
CA TRP A 84 -4.01 -9.29 2.03
C TRP A 84 -5.49 -9.42 1.69
N GLY A 85 -5.82 -10.16 0.63
CA GLY A 85 -7.18 -10.37 0.17
C GLY A 85 -7.38 -9.99 -1.29
N HIS A 86 -8.51 -9.35 -1.59
CA HIS A 86 -8.91 -9.05 -2.96
C HIS A 86 -9.19 -7.57 -3.19
N ASN A 87 -8.47 -6.96 -4.12
CA ASN A 87 -8.74 -5.62 -4.64
C ASN A 87 -8.22 -5.49 -6.07
N THR A 88 -8.96 -4.74 -6.90
CA THR A 88 -8.54 -4.39 -8.26
C THR A 88 -8.78 -2.92 -8.59
N PHE A 89 -9.21 -2.09 -7.64
CA PHE A 89 -9.67 -0.73 -7.90
C PHE A 89 -8.90 0.33 -7.11
N LEU A 90 -8.86 1.56 -7.65
CA LEU A 90 -8.48 2.80 -6.95
C LEU A 90 -9.60 3.27 -6.00
N ASN A 91 -10.03 2.37 -5.12
CA ASN A 91 -11.19 2.62 -4.25
C ASN A 91 -10.94 3.69 -3.19
N ALA A 92 -9.68 3.90 -2.82
CA ALA A 92 -9.22 4.96 -1.93
C ALA A 92 -7.73 5.21 -2.14
N THR A 93 -7.23 6.21 -1.43
CA THR A 93 -5.81 6.50 -1.25
C THR A 93 -5.56 6.94 0.18
N GLU A 94 -4.41 6.58 0.71
CA GLU A 94 -3.94 6.95 2.03
C GLU A 94 -2.49 7.40 1.99
N TRP A 95 -2.08 8.04 3.09
CA TRP A 95 -0.70 8.39 3.36
C TRP A 95 -0.43 8.45 4.87
N HIS A 96 0.86 8.35 5.18
CA HIS A 96 1.43 8.35 6.51
C HIS A 96 2.47 9.49 6.59
N THR A 97 2.76 10.03 7.78
CA THR A 97 3.85 11.01 7.93
C THR A 97 5.24 10.37 7.97
N SER A 98 5.29 9.04 7.89
CA SER A 98 6.48 8.20 7.75
C SER A 98 6.44 7.45 6.41
N SER A 99 7.60 6.98 5.94
CA SER A 99 7.63 5.98 4.86
C SER A 99 6.96 4.68 5.31
N GLU A 100 6.45 3.93 4.33
CA GLU A 100 5.94 2.56 4.49
C GLU A 100 6.85 1.58 3.76
N VAL A 101 7.18 0.45 4.40
CA VAL A 101 7.89 -0.65 3.74
C VAL A 101 6.88 -1.70 3.31
N ASN A 102 6.87 -2.05 2.03
CA ASN A 102 6.03 -3.10 1.47
C ASN A 102 6.90 -4.26 0.97
N ILE A 103 6.53 -5.49 1.31
CA ILE A 103 7.15 -6.71 0.74
C ILE A 103 6.07 -7.53 0.05
N ALA A 104 6.22 -7.73 -1.25
CA ALA A 104 5.27 -8.46 -2.08
C ALA A 104 5.43 -9.98 -1.85
N VAL A 105 4.52 -10.62 -1.11
CA VAL A 105 4.52 -12.09 -0.94
C VAL A 105 3.95 -12.76 -2.18
N THR A 106 2.95 -12.14 -2.80
CA THR A 106 2.50 -12.41 -4.17
C THR A 106 2.81 -11.19 -5.05
N PRO A 107 2.89 -11.32 -6.39
CA PRO A 107 3.04 -10.15 -7.23
C PRO A 107 1.81 -9.23 -7.08
N ILE A 108 2.04 -7.92 -7.03
CA ILE A 108 0.99 -6.92 -6.80
C ILE A 108 1.14 -5.73 -7.76
N VAL A 109 0.08 -4.93 -7.86
CA VAL A 109 0.13 -3.61 -8.49
C VAL A 109 -0.26 -2.56 -7.47
N LEU A 110 0.57 -1.53 -7.32
CA LEU A 110 0.25 -0.34 -6.54
C LEU A 110 -0.22 0.79 -7.46
N LEU A 111 -1.30 1.45 -7.09
CA LEU A 111 -1.76 2.67 -7.74
C LEU A 111 -1.26 3.85 -6.91
N LEU A 112 -0.25 4.55 -7.41
CA LEU A 112 0.51 5.55 -6.66
C LEU A 112 0.27 6.96 -7.18
N GLY A 113 0.09 7.90 -6.25
CA GLY A 113 0.02 9.34 -6.50
C GLY A 113 0.96 10.09 -5.56
N HIS A 114 0.86 11.42 -5.53
CA HIS A 114 1.67 12.25 -4.63
C HIS A 114 0.83 13.16 -3.76
N VAL A 115 1.25 13.35 -2.52
CA VAL A 115 0.54 14.18 -1.53
C VAL A 115 0.40 15.63 -2.02
N TRP A 116 1.36 16.16 -2.77
CA TRP A 116 1.30 17.52 -3.34
C TRP A 116 0.30 17.68 -4.48
N ASP A 117 -0.20 16.59 -5.07
CA ASP A 117 -1.29 16.63 -6.04
C ASP A 117 -2.67 16.68 -5.36
N VAL A 118 -2.73 16.55 -4.03
CA VAL A 118 -3.96 16.74 -3.24
C VAL A 118 -4.17 18.23 -2.99
N ILE A 119 -5.21 18.80 -3.61
CA ILE A 119 -5.59 20.21 -3.48
C ILE A 119 -7.02 20.28 -2.94
N ASP A 120 -7.22 21.02 -1.86
CA ASP A 120 -8.53 21.17 -1.19
C ASP A 120 -9.20 19.80 -0.89
N ASP A 121 -8.39 18.86 -0.38
CA ASP A 121 -8.75 17.46 -0.10
C ASP A 121 -9.29 16.68 -1.30
N LYS A 122 -8.86 17.05 -2.50
CA LYS A 122 -9.22 16.38 -3.75
C LYS A 122 -8.01 16.06 -4.60
N ILE A 123 -8.09 14.96 -5.33
CA ILE A 123 -7.11 14.56 -6.33
C ILE A 123 -7.83 13.90 -7.50
N ASP A 124 -7.42 14.22 -8.72
CA ASP A 124 -7.95 13.55 -9.90
C ASP A 124 -7.24 12.21 -10.14
N SER A 125 -8.00 11.17 -10.46
CA SER A 125 -7.49 9.83 -10.77
C SER A 125 -6.41 9.81 -11.86
N SER A 126 -6.40 10.79 -12.78
CA SER A 126 -5.34 10.94 -13.79
C SER A 126 -3.94 11.23 -13.21
N LYS A 127 -3.85 11.57 -11.93
CA LYS A 127 -2.59 11.76 -11.18
C LYS A 127 -1.97 10.45 -10.71
N PHE A 128 -2.70 9.34 -10.79
CA PHE A 128 -2.20 8.04 -10.34
C PHE A 128 -1.48 7.29 -11.46
N THR A 129 -0.44 6.57 -11.07
CA THR A 129 0.37 5.70 -11.93
C THR A 129 0.39 4.30 -11.33
N ALA A 130 0.26 3.27 -12.17
CA ALA A 130 0.33 1.88 -11.76
C ALA A 130 1.78 1.37 -11.75
N PHE A 131 2.19 0.73 -10.67
CA PHE A 131 3.50 0.09 -10.53
C PHE A 131 3.35 -1.38 -10.17
N HIS A 132 3.88 -2.26 -11.00
CA HIS A 132 3.97 -3.68 -10.69
C HIS A 132 5.16 -3.95 -9.77
N VAL A 133 4.88 -4.60 -8.65
CA VAL A 133 5.88 -5.10 -7.69
C VAL A 133 5.95 -6.62 -7.85
N PRO A 134 7.06 -7.16 -8.37
CA PRO A 134 7.25 -8.61 -8.44
C PRO A 134 7.25 -9.25 -7.06
N GLN A 135 6.87 -10.52 -6.97
CA GLN A 135 7.01 -11.30 -5.73
C GLN A 135 8.46 -11.27 -5.23
N GLY A 136 8.60 -11.14 -3.92
CA GLY A 136 9.85 -11.06 -3.19
C GLY A 136 10.56 -9.73 -3.28
N VAL A 137 10.02 -8.75 -4.01
CA VAL A 137 10.57 -7.40 -4.01
C VAL A 137 10.07 -6.65 -2.78
N ALA A 138 11.02 -6.10 -2.01
CA ALA A 138 10.76 -5.14 -0.95
C ALA A 138 10.95 -3.71 -1.51
N ILE A 139 10.02 -2.82 -1.19
CA ILE A 139 10.07 -1.41 -1.55
C ILE A 139 9.80 -0.55 -0.33
N GLU A 140 10.36 0.66 -0.35
CA GLU A 140 9.92 1.76 0.50
C GLU A 140 9.04 2.69 -0.34
N CYS A 141 7.80 2.92 0.12
CA CYS A 141 6.96 4.02 -0.33
C CYS A 141 7.26 5.24 0.56
N PHE A 142 7.71 6.34 -0.04
CA PHE A 142 8.03 7.56 0.72
C PHE A 142 6.78 8.17 1.38
N SER A 143 6.96 8.96 2.45
CA SER A 143 5.85 9.66 3.12
C SER A 143 5.10 10.66 2.22
N THR A 144 5.69 11.03 1.07
CA THR A 144 5.05 11.86 0.05
C THR A 144 4.17 11.08 -0.93
N THR A 145 4.23 9.74 -0.87
CA THR A 145 3.54 8.85 -1.81
C THR A 145 2.16 8.50 -1.31
N LEU A 146 1.17 8.86 -2.10
CA LEU A 146 -0.18 8.35 -1.94
C LEU A 146 -0.20 6.89 -2.41
N HIS A 147 -0.72 6.00 -1.58
CA HIS A 147 -0.84 4.58 -1.86
C HIS A 147 -2.15 4.05 -1.28
N TYR A 148 -2.51 2.80 -1.58
CA TYR A 148 -3.64 2.14 -0.94
C TYR A 148 -3.45 0.63 -1.00
N CYS A 149 -4.42 -0.11 -0.45
CA CYS A 149 -4.56 -1.55 -0.59
C CYS A 149 -4.14 -2.02 -2.01
N PRO A 150 -3.13 -2.90 -2.12
CA PRO A 150 -2.61 -3.36 -3.40
C PRO A 150 -3.69 -3.96 -4.30
N CYS A 151 -3.51 -3.82 -5.61
CA CYS A 151 -4.30 -4.54 -6.60
C CYS A 151 -3.68 -5.92 -6.86
N GLN A 152 -4.51 -6.96 -6.80
CA GLN A 152 -4.12 -8.32 -7.17
C GLN A 152 -3.85 -8.44 -8.67
N VAL A 153 -3.04 -9.42 -9.06
CA VAL A 153 -2.74 -9.76 -10.47
C VAL A 153 -3.08 -11.21 -10.82
N SER A 154 -3.86 -11.86 -9.95
CA SER A 154 -4.41 -13.21 -10.14
C SER A 154 -5.70 -13.33 -9.35
N ASP A 155 -6.52 -14.34 -9.66
CA ASP A 155 -7.76 -14.61 -8.92
C ASP A 155 -7.52 -15.12 -7.51
N ASP A 156 -6.31 -15.59 -7.20
CA ASP A 156 -5.90 -16.05 -5.87
C ASP A 156 -5.74 -14.90 -4.86
N GLY A 157 -5.83 -13.63 -5.30
CA GLY A 157 -5.72 -12.45 -4.44
C GLY A 157 -4.30 -11.91 -4.32
N PHE A 158 -4.07 -11.07 -3.32
CA PHE A 158 -2.77 -10.49 -3.00
C PHE A 158 -2.38 -10.71 -1.55
N ILE A 159 -1.08 -10.77 -1.27
CA ILE A 159 -0.50 -10.77 0.07
C ILE A 159 0.69 -9.82 0.07
N CYS A 160 0.66 -8.83 0.96
CA CYS A 160 1.69 -7.81 1.09
C CYS A 160 2.02 -7.59 2.57
N ILE A 161 3.28 -7.85 2.94
CA ILE A 161 3.78 -7.48 4.27
C ILE A 161 3.93 -5.97 4.30
N VAL A 162 3.52 -5.37 5.42
CA VAL A 162 3.58 -3.93 5.66
C VAL A 162 4.38 -3.69 6.93
N ALA A 163 5.38 -2.83 6.88
CA ALA A 163 6.10 -2.38 8.06
C ALA A 163 6.10 -0.86 8.17
N LEU A 164 5.79 -0.39 9.37
CA LEU A 164 5.57 1.02 9.71
C LEU A 164 6.08 1.29 11.14
N PRO A 165 6.28 2.55 11.53
CA PRO A 165 6.49 2.89 12.93
C PRO A 165 5.33 2.38 13.80
N GLU A 166 5.67 1.82 14.96
CA GLU A 166 4.71 1.17 15.86
C GLU A 166 3.55 2.11 16.25
N GLY A 167 2.33 1.58 16.16
CA GLY A 167 1.10 2.30 16.47
C GLY A 167 0.45 2.95 15.25
N THR A 168 1.08 2.92 14.08
CA THR A 168 0.44 3.35 12.83
C THR A 168 -0.78 2.48 12.52
N ASN A 169 -1.79 3.01 11.83
CA ASN A 169 -3.02 2.27 11.47
C ASN A 169 -3.84 1.73 12.66
N THR A 170 -3.49 2.05 13.91
CA THR A 170 -4.27 1.67 15.10
C THR A 170 -5.34 2.71 15.44
N ALA A 171 -6.26 2.34 16.34
CA ALA A 171 -7.39 3.18 16.73
C ALA A 171 -6.94 4.53 17.34
N ILE A 172 -7.66 5.59 17.01
CA ILE A 172 -7.45 6.92 17.56
C ILE A 172 -8.08 6.99 18.96
N GLU A 173 -7.30 7.43 19.95
CA GLU A 173 -7.72 7.50 21.36
C GLU A 173 -8.09 8.93 21.81
N THR A 174 -7.90 9.92 20.94
CA THR A 174 -8.12 11.34 21.24
C THR A 174 -9.02 11.97 20.18
N GLU A 175 -9.83 12.95 20.55
CA GLU A 175 -10.66 13.66 19.59
C GLU A 175 -9.80 14.41 18.56
N ILE A 176 -10.11 14.20 17.27
CA ILE A 176 -9.43 14.85 16.15
C ILE A 176 -10.46 15.68 15.37
N LYS A 177 -10.11 16.93 15.06
CA LYS A 177 -10.96 17.85 14.27
C LYS A 177 -10.87 17.61 12.76
N GLU A 178 -9.74 17.07 12.31
CA GLU A 178 -9.49 16.76 10.91
C GLU A 178 -10.26 15.52 10.47
N ASN A 179 -11.08 15.64 9.43
CA ASN A 179 -12.03 14.59 9.02
C ASN A 179 -11.48 13.57 8.01
N LYS A 180 -10.22 13.74 7.58
CA LYS A 180 -9.48 12.76 6.76
C LYS A 180 -8.58 11.83 7.57
N ILE A 181 -8.40 12.07 8.88
CA ILE A 181 -7.60 11.19 9.74
C ILE A 181 -8.48 10.02 10.19
N THR A 182 -8.19 8.82 9.71
CA THR A 182 -9.02 7.62 9.93
C THR A 182 -8.42 6.62 10.91
N ALA A 183 -7.11 6.72 11.16
CA ALA A 183 -6.38 5.95 12.16
C ALA A 183 -5.12 6.73 12.61
N LYS A 184 -4.42 6.27 13.65
CA LYS A 184 -3.14 6.89 14.06
C LYS A 184 -2.16 6.90 12.88
N ASN A 185 -1.55 8.06 12.65
CA ASN A 185 -0.62 8.28 11.54
C ASN A 185 -1.22 7.92 10.16
N LYS A 186 -2.54 8.01 9.95
CA LYS A 186 -3.16 7.69 8.66
C LYS A 186 -4.19 8.72 8.24
N TRP A 187 -3.98 9.27 7.07
CA TRP A 187 -4.92 10.11 6.35
C TRP A 187 -5.45 9.35 5.15
N GLN A 188 -6.73 9.51 4.84
CA GLN A 188 -7.37 8.74 3.78
C GLN A 188 -8.43 9.56 3.04
N LEU A 189 -8.47 9.39 1.72
CA LEU A 189 -9.54 9.85 0.84
C LEU A 189 -10.08 8.66 0.05
N CYS A 190 -11.39 8.55 -0.11
CA CYS A 190 -12.00 7.54 -0.97
C CYS A 190 -12.39 8.09 -2.34
N HIS A 191 -12.56 7.19 -3.32
CA HIS A 191 -13.16 7.55 -4.60
C HIS A 191 -14.62 7.93 -4.43
N TYR A 192 -15.09 8.95 -5.16
CA TYR A 192 -16.49 9.40 -5.08
C TYR A 192 -17.50 8.28 -5.40
N GLU A 193 -17.10 7.31 -6.21
CA GLU A 193 -17.92 6.14 -6.56
C GLU A 193 -17.92 5.02 -5.48
N ASN A 194 -17.01 5.07 -4.51
CA ASN A 194 -16.93 4.09 -3.43
C ASN A 194 -17.97 4.37 -2.33
N LYS A 195 -19.24 4.07 -2.66
CA LYS A 195 -20.40 4.32 -1.78
C LYS A 195 -20.25 3.67 -0.40
N ALA A 196 -19.61 2.50 -0.32
CA ALA A 196 -19.39 1.80 0.94
C ALA A 196 -18.39 2.54 1.86
N ALA A 197 -17.31 3.10 1.30
CA ALA A 197 -16.39 3.93 2.07
C ALA A 197 -17.02 5.24 2.51
N VAL A 198 -17.77 5.91 1.62
CA VAL A 198 -18.51 7.14 1.95
C VAL A 198 -19.51 6.90 3.08
N ALA A 199 -20.27 5.80 3.03
CA ALA A 199 -21.23 5.44 4.08
C ALA A 199 -20.57 5.14 5.44
N ARG A 200 -19.29 4.73 5.45
CA ARG A 200 -18.47 4.56 6.67
C ARG A 200 -17.82 5.86 7.15
N GLY A 201 -18.10 6.99 6.51
CA GLY A 201 -17.56 8.30 6.90
C GLY A 201 -16.17 8.60 6.35
N ILE A 202 -15.63 7.80 5.42
CA ILE A 202 -14.37 8.13 4.75
C ILE A 202 -14.62 9.30 3.79
N LYS A 203 -13.80 10.35 3.91
CA LYS A 203 -13.96 11.56 3.10
C LYS A 203 -13.78 11.25 1.60
N PRO A 204 -14.76 11.54 0.73
CA PRO A 204 -14.57 11.40 -0.70
C PRO A 204 -13.69 12.53 -1.24
N GLY A 205 -12.69 12.17 -2.04
CA GLY A 205 -11.72 13.11 -2.58
C GLY A 205 -11.08 12.69 -3.90
N ILE A 206 -11.19 11.42 -4.33
CA ILE A 206 -10.65 10.99 -5.63
C ILE A 206 -11.71 11.15 -6.71
N THR A 207 -11.46 12.02 -7.69
CA THR A 207 -12.33 12.30 -8.85
C THR A 207 -11.90 11.54 -10.11
N GLY A 208 -12.75 11.55 -11.14
CA GLY A 208 -12.46 10.94 -12.43
C GLY A 208 -12.83 9.46 -12.48
N VAL A 209 -12.04 8.67 -13.20
CA VAL A 209 -12.29 7.24 -13.40
C VAL A 209 -11.78 6.46 -12.20
N ASN A 210 -12.63 5.60 -11.61
CA ASN A 210 -12.16 4.61 -10.65
C ASN A 210 -11.37 3.52 -11.37
N HIS A 211 -10.05 3.72 -11.50
CA HIS A 211 -9.19 2.81 -12.24
C HIS A 211 -9.31 1.39 -11.71
N GLN A 212 -9.60 0.45 -12.62
CA GLN A 212 -9.56 -0.98 -12.36
C GLN A 212 -8.34 -1.60 -13.02
N ILE A 213 -7.51 -2.29 -12.25
CA ILE A 213 -6.42 -3.12 -12.74
C ILE A 213 -6.99 -4.43 -13.27
N LYS A 214 -6.77 -4.68 -14.56
CA LYS A 214 -7.10 -5.91 -15.27
C LYS A 214 -5.85 -6.78 -15.38
N TYR A 215 -5.95 -8.05 -15.01
CA TYR A 215 -4.87 -9.03 -15.08
C TYR A 215 -5.27 -10.26 -15.89
#